data_AF-A0AAV7JMB6-F1
#
_entry.id   AF-A0AAV7JMB6-F1
#
_cell.length_a   1.000
_cell.length_b   1.000
_cell.length_c   1.000
_cell.angle_alpha   90.00
_cell.angle_beta   90.00
_cell.angle_gamma   90.00
#
_symmetry.space_group_name_H-M   'P 1'
#
loop_
_entity.id
_entity.type
_entity.pdbx_description
1 polymer ?
#
loop_
_entity_poly.entity_id
_entity_poly.type
_entity_poly.pdbx_seq_one_letter_code
_entity_poly.pdbx_strand_id
1 'polypeptide(L)'
;MDTLLSSMVHSLDSHPQVCDIDIKTQTPVLENELSSWEYKHCVFLPTDLKEYYLTQNGMLLTWSIKVGTNIYRVGRVAICELKEMVMIEINHITKQLLLSNLPVKIIRIDENPSVGSICLLYKDRVGMEIDEKSIWEEPIIVLLRHGGKMEFLTKNFTNYLRLMVAYAGLEEWPNRVQGVPLSPVAKQWHYIMGKLTLIED
;
A
#
# COMPACT_ATOMS: atom_id res chain seq x y z
N MET A 1 -14.81 2.96 -2.80
CA MET A 1 -13.51 2.64 -3.42
C MET A 1 -13.62 2.56 -4.92
N ASP A 2 -14.63 1.85 -5.42
CA ASP A 2 -14.89 1.63 -6.85
C ASP A 2 -14.87 2.89 -7.70
N THR A 3 -15.42 4.01 -7.21
CA THR A 3 -15.42 5.27 -7.98
C THR A 3 -14.01 5.82 -8.22
N LEU A 4 -13.12 5.78 -7.22
CA LEU A 4 -11.75 6.30 -7.35
C LEU A 4 -10.91 5.45 -8.31
N LEU A 5 -11.01 4.12 -8.17
CA LEU A 5 -10.33 3.19 -9.07
C LEU A 5 -10.86 3.33 -10.50
N SER A 6 -12.18 3.42 -10.66
CA SER A 6 -12.81 3.59 -11.98
C SER A 6 -12.38 4.89 -12.65
N SER A 7 -12.31 6.00 -11.92
CA SER A 7 -11.80 7.27 -12.44
C SER A 7 -10.34 7.18 -12.88
N MET A 8 -9.50 6.48 -12.11
CA MET A 8 -8.10 6.23 -12.49
C MET A 8 -8.00 5.40 -13.76
N VAL A 9 -8.73 4.29 -13.83
CA VAL A 9 -8.76 3.40 -15.00
C VAL A 9 -9.23 4.15 -16.23
N HIS A 10 -10.27 4.96 -16.11
CA HIS A 10 -10.76 5.80 -17.21
C HIS A 10 -9.71 6.82 -17.68
N SER A 11 -8.98 7.42 -16.75
CA SER A 11 -7.89 8.35 -17.07
C SER A 11 -6.74 7.64 -17.79
N LEU A 12 -6.37 6.43 -17.33
CA LEU A 12 -5.38 5.59 -17.97
C LEU A 12 -5.80 5.20 -19.39
N ASP A 13 -7.04 4.74 -19.57
CA ASP A 13 -7.61 4.32 -20.86
C ASP A 13 -7.69 5.48 -21.87
N SER A 14 -7.87 6.70 -21.38
CA SER A 14 -7.89 7.92 -22.21
C SER A 14 -6.51 8.32 -22.74
N HIS A 15 -5.42 7.77 -22.21
CA HIS A 15 -4.07 8.16 -22.60
C HIS A 15 -3.59 7.38 -23.83
N PRO A 16 -3.16 8.06 -24.92
CA PRO A 16 -2.95 7.43 -26.21
C PRO A 16 -1.83 6.37 -26.25
N GLN A 17 -0.89 6.44 -25.30
CA GLN A 17 0.21 5.48 -25.21
C GLN A 17 -0.02 4.38 -24.18
N VAL A 18 -1.05 4.46 -23.34
CA VAL A 18 -1.34 3.42 -22.35
C VAL A 18 -1.96 2.22 -23.05
N CYS A 19 -1.56 1.02 -22.65
CA CYS A 19 -2.10 -0.25 -23.13
C CYS A 19 -2.03 -1.32 -22.03
N ASP A 20 -2.58 -2.50 -22.31
CA ASP A 20 -2.55 -3.67 -21.42
C ASP A 20 -3.00 -3.38 -19.98
N ILE A 21 -4.07 -2.60 -19.82
CA ILE A 21 -4.71 -2.39 -18.51
C ILE A 21 -5.38 -3.70 -18.13
N ASP A 22 -4.87 -4.33 -17.07
CA ASP A 22 -5.39 -5.58 -16.51
C ASP A 22 -5.75 -5.37 -15.04
N ILE A 23 -6.93 -5.82 -14.65
CA ILE A 23 -7.45 -5.68 -13.29
C ILE A 23 -7.91 -7.04 -12.80
N LYS A 24 -7.32 -7.48 -11.69
CA LYS A 24 -7.68 -8.71 -11.00
C LYS A 24 -8.20 -8.38 -9.61
N THR A 25 -9.38 -8.89 -9.32
CA THR A 25 -10.11 -8.70 -8.07
C THR A 25 -10.59 -10.07 -7.59
N GLN A 26 -10.61 -10.28 -6.28
CA GLN A 26 -11.21 -11.48 -5.69
C GLN A 26 -12.53 -11.16 -4.99
N THR A 27 -13.28 -12.22 -4.68
CA THR A 27 -14.52 -12.15 -3.91
C THR A 27 -14.26 -11.58 -2.51
N PRO A 28 -15.16 -10.76 -1.97
CA PRO A 28 -15.01 -10.17 -0.64
C PRO A 28 -14.81 -11.23 0.46
N VAL A 29 -14.10 -10.84 1.52
CA VAL A 29 -13.88 -11.66 2.71
C VAL A 29 -15.15 -11.70 3.55
N LEU A 30 -15.46 -12.84 4.13
CA LEU A 30 -16.57 -12.97 5.08
C LEU A 30 -16.17 -12.43 6.47
N GLU A 31 -17.12 -11.85 7.22
CA GLU A 31 -16.84 -11.28 8.55
C GLU A 31 -16.21 -12.28 9.53
N ASN A 32 -16.61 -13.55 9.46
CA ASN A 32 -16.06 -14.62 10.30
C ASN A 32 -14.61 -14.98 9.93
N GLU A 33 -14.24 -14.93 8.65
CA GLU A 33 -12.86 -15.15 8.19
C GLU A 33 -11.96 -14.01 8.65
N LEU A 34 -12.45 -12.77 8.54
CA LEU A 34 -11.74 -11.58 9.02
C LEU A 34 -11.54 -11.63 10.54
N SER A 35 -12.59 -11.95 11.30
CA SER A 35 -12.53 -12.12 12.76
C SER A 35 -11.57 -13.24 13.17
N SER A 36 -11.59 -14.36 12.44
CA SER A 36 -10.68 -15.49 12.68
C SER A 36 -9.23 -15.11 12.41
N TRP A 37 -8.98 -14.30 11.37
CA TRP A 37 -7.66 -13.79 11.05
C TRP A 37 -7.15 -12.83 12.13
N GLU A 38 -7.97 -11.89 12.61
CA GLU A 38 -7.65 -10.96 13.69
C GLU A 38 -7.32 -11.71 15.00
N TYR A 39 -8.18 -12.67 15.36
CA TYR A 39 -7.99 -13.52 16.54
C TYR A 39 -6.66 -14.30 16.45
N LYS A 40 -6.38 -14.92 15.30
CA LYS A 40 -5.15 -15.70 15.06
C LYS A 40 -3.89 -14.85 15.23
N HIS A 41 -3.91 -13.58 14.83
CA HIS A 41 -2.74 -12.70 14.87
C HIS A 41 -2.71 -11.77 16.09
N CYS A 42 -3.72 -11.85 16.96
CA CYS A 42 -3.90 -11.01 18.16
C CYS A 42 -3.76 -9.51 17.84
N VAL A 43 -4.47 -9.06 16.80
CA VAL A 43 -4.57 -7.66 16.37
C VAL A 43 -5.98 -7.37 15.88
N PHE A 44 -6.37 -6.10 15.89
CA PHE A 44 -7.54 -5.63 15.14
C PHE A 44 -7.06 -4.84 13.92
N LEU A 45 -7.63 -5.14 12.76
CA LEU A 45 -7.44 -4.37 11.54
C LEU A 45 -8.17 -3.01 11.68
N PRO A 46 -7.60 -1.92 11.12
CA PRO A 46 -8.27 -0.63 11.02
C PRO A 46 -9.65 -0.75 10.40
N THR A 47 -10.60 0.05 10.87
CA THR A 47 -12.00 0.01 10.36
C THR A 47 -12.06 0.17 8.85
N ASP A 48 -11.30 1.11 8.28
CA ASP A 48 -11.32 1.37 6.84
C ASP A 48 -10.67 0.24 6.01
N LEU A 49 -9.71 -0.48 6.58
CA LEU A 49 -9.15 -1.68 5.96
C LEU A 49 -10.12 -2.87 6.05
N LYS A 50 -10.86 -3.00 7.15
CA LYS A 50 -11.89 -4.04 7.28
C LYS A 50 -13.02 -3.83 6.28
N GLU A 51 -13.53 -2.61 6.19
CA GLU A 51 -14.53 -2.23 5.20
C GLU A 51 -14.07 -2.55 3.78
N TYR A 52 -12.78 -2.36 3.48
CA TYR A 52 -12.20 -2.81 2.23
C TYR A 52 -12.31 -4.32 2.06
N TYR A 53 -11.80 -5.14 2.96
CA TYR A 53 -11.83 -6.60 2.78
C TYR A 53 -13.26 -7.16 2.70
N LEU A 54 -14.21 -6.56 3.41
CA LEU A 54 -15.63 -6.91 3.34
C LEU A 54 -16.31 -6.50 2.02
N THR A 55 -15.68 -5.62 1.23
CA THR A 55 -16.17 -5.19 -0.08
C THR A 55 -15.32 -5.70 -1.25
N GLN A 56 -14.04 -5.97 -1.03
CA GLN A 56 -13.04 -6.36 -2.03
C GLN A 56 -11.85 -7.04 -1.35
N ASN A 57 -11.54 -8.29 -1.71
CA ASN A 57 -10.42 -9.04 -1.10
C ASN A 57 -9.16 -8.97 -1.94
N GLY A 58 -8.31 -7.97 -1.68
CA GLY A 58 -7.11 -7.76 -2.49
C GLY A 58 -7.43 -7.30 -3.91
N MET A 59 -6.40 -6.80 -4.59
CA MET A 59 -6.51 -6.25 -5.93
C MET A 59 -5.14 -6.24 -6.59
N LEU A 60 -5.11 -6.48 -7.90
CA LEU A 60 -3.94 -6.22 -8.73
C LEU A 60 -4.38 -5.53 -10.00
N LEU A 61 -4.00 -4.27 -10.15
CA LEU A 61 -4.11 -3.52 -11.40
C LEU A 61 -2.72 -3.32 -11.96
N THR A 62 -2.52 -3.67 -13.22
CA THR A 62 -1.29 -3.39 -13.96
C THR A 62 -1.59 -2.74 -15.29
N TRP A 63 -0.70 -1.89 -15.76
CA TRP A 63 -0.83 -1.27 -17.07
C TRP A 63 0.54 -0.96 -17.67
N SER A 64 0.57 -0.85 -18.99
CA SER A 64 1.78 -0.70 -19.78
C SER A 64 1.73 0.58 -20.62
N ILE A 65 2.88 1.01 -21.13
CA ILE A 65 3.00 2.06 -22.14
C ILE A 65 3.62 1.48 -23.40
N LYS A 66 3.03 1.81 -24.55
CA LYS A 66 3.57 1.52 -25.88
C LYS A 66 4.40 2.69 -26.40
N VAL A 67 5.68 2.44 -26.68
CA VAL A 67 6.60 3.40 -27.30
C VAL A 67 7.20 2.77 -28.55
N GLY A 68 6.74 3.23 -29.72
CA GLY A 68 7.06 2.59 -31.00
C GLY A 68 6.52 1.17 -31.06
N THR A 69 7.43 0.19 -31.22
CA THR A 69 7.10 -1.24 -31.22
C THR A 69 7.24 -1.91 -29.86
N ASN A 70 7.77 -1.20 -28.86
CA ASN A 70 8.08 -1.75 -27.55
C ASN A 70 6.94 -1.47 -26.56
N ILE A 71 6.71 -2.41 -25.65
CA ILE A 71 5.74 -2.30 -24.55
C ILE A 71 6.52 -2.37 -23.24
N TYR A 72 6.31 -1.39 -22.38
CA TYR A 72 6.93 -1.30 -21.05
C TYR A 72 5.86 -1.45 -19.99
N ARG A 73 6.07 -2.32 -19.00
CA ARG A 73 5.23 -2.37 -17.80
C ARG A 73 5.59 -1.16 -16.93
N VAL A 74 4.63 -0.27 -16.67
CA VAL A 74 4.92 1.03 -16.04
C VAL A 74 4.20 1.23 -14.71
N GLY A 75 2.97 0.74 -14.59
CA GLY A 75 2.21 0.87 -13.36
C GLY A 75 1.70 -0.43 -12.79
N ARG A 76 1.66 -0.46 -11.46
CA ARG A 76 1.17 -1.55 -10.63
C ARG A 76 0.53 -0.95 -9.37
N VAL A 77 -0.78 -1.15 -9.23
CA VAL A 77 -1.50 -0.93 -7.96
C VAL A 77 -1.82 -2.31 -7.41
N ALA A 78 -1.42 -2.60 -6.18
CA ALA A 78 -1.77 -3.86 -5.57
C ALA A 78 -2.14 -3.71 -4.10
N ILE A 79 -2.97 -4.64 -3.63
CA ILE A 79 -3.28 -4.86 -2.23
C ILE A 79 -3.39 -6.37 -2.08
N CYS A 80 -2.67 -6.93 -1.11
CA CYS A 80 -2.65 -8.37 -0.88
C CYS A 80 -4.05 -8.87 -0.52
N GLU A 81 -4.34 -10.14 -0.81
CA GLU A 81 -5.51 -10.80 -0.22
C GLU A 81 -5.31 -10.94 1.31
N LEU A 82 -6.39 -11.07 2.08
CA LEU A 82 -6.30 -11.26 3.54
C LEU A 82 -5.41 -12.48 3.89
N LYS A 83 -5.52 -13.57 3.13
CA LYS A 83 -4.73 -14.79 3.34
C LYS A 83 -3.23 -14.61 3.04
N GLU A 84 -2.87 -13.59 2.27
CA GLU A 84 -1.50 -13.27 1.86
C GLU A 84 -0.86 -12.20 2.75
N MET A 85 -1.61 -11.61 3.69
CA MET A 85 -1.03 -10.74 4.69
C MET A 85 -0.02 -11.51 5.54
N VAL A 86 1.16 -10.92 5.71
CA VAL A 86 2.27 -11.54 6.46
C VAL A 86 2.68 -10.63 7.60
N MET A 87 2.82 -11.24 8.78
CA MET A 87 3.51 -10.62 9.92
C MET A 87 5.00 -10.52 9.60
N ILE A 88 5.54 -9.30 9.60
CA ILE A 88 6.98 -9.11 9.41
C ILE A 88 7.68 -9.25 10.75
N GLU A 89 8.59 -10.22 10.84
CA GLU A 89 9.49 -10.34 11.98
C GLU A 89 10.50 -9.20 11.96
N ILE A 90 10.57 -8.48 13.07
CA ILE A 90 11.47 -7.35 13.22
C ILE A 90 12.85 -7.88 13.56
N ASN A 91 13.76 -7.83 12.60
CA ASN A 91 15.16 -8.16 12.84
C ASN A 91 15.81 -7.12 13.78
N HIS A 92 16.99 -7.46 14.31
CA HIS A 92 17.70 -6.62 15.28
C HIS A 92 17.98 -5.19 14.76
N ILE A 93 18.21 -5.03 13.45
CA ILE A 93 18.49 -3.74 12.82
C ILE A 93 17.25 -2.86 12.83
N THR A 94 16.10 -3.40 12.42
CA THR A 94 14.83 -2.67 12.41
C THR A 94 14.39 -2.27 13.83
N LYS A 95 14.65 -3.11 14.84
CA LYS A 95 14.43 -2.74 16.25
C LYS A 95 15.27 -1.54 16.67
N GLN A 96 16.56 -1.52 16.29
CA GLN A 96 17.44 -0.41 16.60
C GLN A 96 16.98 0.90 15.94
N LEU A 97 16.51 0.82 14.69
CA LEU A 97 16.02 1.98 13.93
C LEU A 97 14.69 2.54 14.45
N LEU A 98 13.87 1.73 15.11
CA LEU A 98 12.63 2.20 15.75
C LEU A 98 12.88 3.09 16.97
N LEU A 99 14.09 3.06 17.53
CA LEU A 99 14.50 3.82 18.71
C LEU A 99 13.53 3.67 19.91
N SER A 100 12.71 2.61 19.92
CA SER A 100 11.73 2.33 20.96
C SER A 100 11.88 0.91 21.49
N ASN A 101 11.78 0.77 22.82
CA ASN A 101 11.72 -0.53 23.48
C ASN A 101 10.29 -1.09 23.55
N LEU A 102 9.31 -0.37 22.99
CA LEU A 102 7.92 -0.80 22.98
C LEU A 102 7.74 -1.96 22.00
N PRO A 103 6.96 -2.99 22.36
CA PRO A 103 6.65 -4.03 21.41
C PRO A 103 5.82 -3.43 20.27
N VAL A 104 6.05 -3.99 19.09
CA VAL A 104 5.52 -3.50 17.83
C VAL A 104 5.13 -4.71 16.98
N LYS A 105 4.06 -4.55 16.22
CA LYS A 105 3.63 -5.52 15.21
C LYS A 105 3.62 -4.85 13.85
N ILE A 106 4.15 -5.56 12.86
CA ILE A 106 4.21 -5.08 11.48
C ILE A 106 3.47 -6.09 10.61
N ILE A 107 2.49 -5.62 9.85
CA ILE A 107 1.71 -6.44 8.92
C ILE A 107 1.87 -5.88 7.54
N ARG A 108 2.35 -6.68 6.59
CA ARG A 108 2.42 -6.28 5.18
C ARG A 108 1.03 -6.34 4.56
N ILE A 109 0.65 -5.27 3.86
CA ILE A 109 -0.61 -5.16 3.12
C ILE A 109 -0.41 -4.97 1.61
N ASP A 110 0.77 -4.54 1.18
CA ASP A 110 1.18 -4.45 -0.23
C ASP A 110 2.71 -4.56 -0.32
N GLU A 111 3.21 -4.87 -1.51
CA GLU A 111 4.61 -4.91 -1.89
C GLU A 111 4.83 -4.02 -3.12
N ASN A 112 5.70 -3.02 -3.01
CA ASN A 112 6.18 -2.28 -4.18
C ASN A 112 7.56 -2.84 -4.58
N PRO A 113 7.67 -3.55 -5.73
CA PRO A 113 8.90 -4.24 -6.11
C PRO A 113 10.14 -3.34 -6.17
N SER A 114 9.97 -2.04 -6.45
CA SER A 114 11.08 -1.11 -6.61
C SER A 114 11.58 -0.54 -5.28
N VAL A 115 10.72 -0.39 -4.27
CA VAL A 115 11.07 0.33 -3.02
C VAL A 115 10.94 -0.47 -1.73
N GLY A 116 10.07 -1.48 -1.69
CA GLY A 116 9.85 -2.36 -0.54
C GLY A 116 8.38 -2.52 -0.17
N SER A 117 8.16 -3.07 1.02
CA SER A 117 6.84 -3.45 1.51
C SER A 117 6.09 -2.27 2.11
N ILE A 118 4.77 -2.21 1.86
CA ILE A 118 3.87 -1.29 2.55
C ILE A 118 3.20 -2.04 3.70
N CYS A 119 3.28 -1.46 4.89
CA CYS A 119 2.92 -2.15 6.12
C CYS A 119 2.07 -1.30 7.05
N LEU A 120 1.20 -1.97 7.80
CA LEU A 120 0.62 -1.45 9.03
C LEU A 120 1.64 -1.57 10.16
N LEU A 121 1.88 -0.48 10.87
CA LEU A 121 2.72 -0.43 12.06
C LEU A 121 1.85 -0.23 13.29
N TYR A 122 1.72 -1.29 14.09
CA TYR A 122 1.09 -1.25 15.40
C TYR A 122 2.13 -0.99 16.48
N LYS A 123 1.82 -0.06 17.38
CA LYS A 123 2.60 0.23 18.58
C LYS A 123 1.79 -0.14 19.80
N ASP A 124 2.46 -0.70 20.80
CA ASP A 124 1.84 -1.07 22.06
C ASP A 124 1.44 0.16 22.89
N ARG A 125 0.27 0.08 23.53
CA ARG A 125 -0.24 1.10 24.47
C ARG A 125 0.30 0.83 25.88
N VAL A 126 1.62 0.90 26.07
CA VAL A 126 2.17 0.76 27.43
C VAL A 126 1.82 1.99 28.27
N GLY A 127 1.00 1.82 29.30
CA GLY A 127 0.73 2.84 30.33
C GLY A 127 -0.49 3.73 30.10
N MET A 128 -1.37 3.40 29.13
CA MET A 128 -2.68 4.04 28.98
C MET A 128 -3.77 3.18 29.64
N GLU A 129 -4.79 3.82 30.23
CA GLU A 129 -5.95 3.11 30.77
C GLU A 129 -6.51 2.15 29.72
N ILE A 130 -6.48 0.86 30.04
CA ILE A 130 -6.88 -0.22 29.14
C ILE A 130 -8.39 -0.14 29.00
N ASP A 131 -8.87 0.43 27.89
CA ASP A 131 -10.20 0.09 27.39
C ASP A 131 -10.13 -1.37 26.89
N GLU A 132 -11.05 -2.22 27.32
CA GLU A 132 -10.97 -3.70 27.23
C GLU A 132 -10.85 -4.24 25.80
N LYS A 133 -10.89 -3.38 24.77
CA LYS A 133 -11.05 -3.75 23.37
C LYS A 133 -9.78 -3.80 22.51
N SER A 134 -8.63 -3.23 22.89
CA SER A 134 -7.39 -3.43 22.11
C SER A 134 -6.12 -3.00 22.86
N ILE A 135 -5.12 -3.89 22.88
CA ILE A 135 -3.76 -3.64 23.40
C ILE A 135 -2.98 -2.65 22.50
N TRP A 136 -3.35 -2.56 21.22
CA TRP A 136 -2.60 -1.80 20.21
C TRP A 136 -3.19 -0.42 19.93
N GLU A 137 -2.33 0.57 19.69
CA GLU A 137 -2.71 1.85 19.07
C GLU A 137 -3.30 1.62 17.66
N GLU A 138 -4.04 2.61 17.16
CA GLU A 138 -4.48 2.61 15.76
C GLU A 138 -3.23 2.61 14.87
N PRO A 139 -3.07 1.62 13.97
CA PRO A 139 -1.84 1.50 13.21
C PRO A 139 -1.76 2.58 12.13
N ILE A 140 -0.53 2.99 11.86
CA ILE A 140 -0.20 3.87 10.74
C ILE A 140 0.35 3.07 9.57
N ILE A 141 0.32 3.64 8.36
CA ILE A 141 0.90 3.00 7.17
C ILE A 141 2.31 3.52 6.95
N VAL A 142 3.24 2.58 6.86
CA VAL A 142 4.67 2.83 6.67
C VAL A 142 5.20 2.09 5.44
N LEU A 143 6.24 2.64 4.84
CA LEU A 143 7.07 1.96 3.86
C LEU A 143 8.25 1.31 4.59
N LEU A 144 8.32 -0.02 4.57
CA LEU A 144 9.48 -0.79 4.98
C LEU A 144 10.38 -1.03 3.76
N ARG A 145 11.51 -0.33 3.72
CA ARG A 145 12.51 -0.48 2.65
C ARG A 145 13.14 -1.86 2.67
N HIS A 146 13.60 -2.33 1.52
CA HIS A 146 14.45 -3.53 1.42
C HIS A 146 15.69 -3.49 2.35
N GLY A 147 16.20 -2.30 2.66
CA GLY A 147 17.30 -2.09 3.61
C GLY A 147 16.90 -2.05 5.09
N GLY A 148 15.64 -2.32 5.43
CA GLY A 148 15.13 -2.37 6.81
C GLY A 148 14.75 -1.02 7.43
N LYS A 149 14.95 0.10 6.71
CA LYS A 149 14.48 1.43 7.14
C LYS A 149 12.97 1.51 7.00
N MET A 150 12.29 2.00 8.03
CA MET A 150 10.86 2.30 7.99
C MET A 150 10.62 3.80 7.88
N GLU A 151 9.70 4.18 7.01
CA GLU A 151 9.34 5.58 6.76
C GLU A 151 7.82 5.73 6.81
N PHE A 152 7.35 6.77 7.48
CA PHE A 152 5.92 7.06 7.55
C PHE A 152 5.39 7.43 6.16
N LEU A 153 4.31 6.79 5.72
CA LEU A 153 3.68 7.10 4.43
C LEU A 153 2.35 7.84 4.62
N THR A 154 1.47 7.31 5.47
CA THR A 154 0.18 7.93 5.74
C THR A 154 -0.47 7.40 7.03
N LYS A 155 -1.50 8.11 7.51
CA LYS A 155 -2.14 7.83 8.80
C LYS A 155 -3.10 6.64 8.76
N ASN A 156 -3.71 6.34 7.61
CA ASN A 156 -4.74 5.30 7.49
C ASN A 156 -4.82 4.73 6.08
N PHE A 157 -5.57 3.64 5.93
CA PHE A 157 -5.68 2.89 4.68
C PHE A 157 -6.40 3.67 3.58
N THR A 158 -7.42 4.45 3.94
CA THR A 158 -8.14 5.30 2.98
C THR A 158 -7.20 6.29 2.28
N ASN A 159 -6.30 6.94 3.04
CA ASN A 159 -5.32 7.84 2.45
C ASN A 159 -4.26 7.09 1.64
N TYR A 160 -3.93 5.84 2.02
CA TYR A 160 -3.02 5.01 1.25
C TYR A 160 -3.60 4.66 -0.13
N LEU A 161 -4.88 4.27 -0.19
CA LEU A 161 -5.61 4.07 -1.45
C LEU A 161 -5.58 5.31 -2.33
N ARG A 162 -5.81 6.49 -1.73
CA ARG A 162 -5.76 7.78 -2.46
C ARG A 162 -4.39 8.04 -3.05
N LEU A 163 -3.31 7.77 -2.32
CA LEU A 163 -1.95 7.89 -2.85
C LEU A 163 -1.73 6.93 -4.02
N MET A 164 -2.06 5.64 -3.88
CA MET A 164 -1.91 4.67 -4.97
C MET A 164 -2.64 5.11 -6.25
N VAL A 165 -3.86 5.63 -6.10
CA VAL A 165 -4.66 6.16 -7.21
C VAL A 165 -4.06 7.43 -7.79
N ALA A 166 -3.66 8.38 -6.94
CA ALA A 166 -3.09 9.67 -7.38
C ALA A 166 -1.80 9.49 -8.20
N TYR A 167 -1.01 8.46 -7.88
CA TYR A 167 0.20 8.10 -8.60
C TYR A 167 -0.01 7.04 -9.69
N ALA A 168 -1.25 6.61 -9.95
CA ALA A 168 -1.60 5.57 -10.91
C ALA A 168 -0.76 4.28 -10.79
N GLY A 169 -0.26 3.95 -9.59
CA GLY A 169 0.62 2.81 -9.37
C GLY A 169 2.00 2.90 -10.03
N LEU A 170 2.48 4.09 -10.42
CA LEU A 170 3.81 4.27 -11.00
C LEU A 170 4.92 3.69 -10.13
N GLU A 171 5.96 3.12 -10.74
CA GLU A 171 7.12 2.65 -10.00
C GLU A 171 7.74 3.76 -9.12
N GLU A 172 8.27 3.37 -7.96
CA GLU A 172 8.88 4.29 -7.00
C GLU A 172 7.99 5.47 -6.56
N TRP A 173 6.67 5.44 -6.78
CA TRP A 173 5.79 6.50 -6.27
C TRP A 173 5.95 6.81 -4.77
N PRO A 174 6.26 5.84 -3.88
CA PRO A 174 6.52 6.18 -2.48
C PRO A 174 7.76 7.05 -2.29
N ASN A 175 8.79 6.91 -3.14
CA ASN A 175 9.96 7.81 -3.11
C ASN A 175 9.54 9.24 -3.40
N ARG A 176 8.66 9.43 -4.39
CA ARG A 176 8.15 10.75 -4.76
C ARG A 176 7.41 11.40 -3.59
N VAL A 177 6.57 10.63 -2.88
CA VAL A 177 5.88 11.10 -1.65
C VAL A 177 6.87 11.50 -0.55
N GLN A 178 7.96 10.76 -0.39
CA GLN A 178 9.00 11.02 0.62
C GLN A 178 10.00 12.12 0.21
N GLY A 179 9.91 12.68 -0.99
CA GLY A 179 10.92 13.61 -1.52
C GLY A 179 12.28 12.95 -1.78
N VAL A 180 12.32 11.62 -1.90
CA VAL A 180 13.53 10.85 -2.22
C VAL A 180 13.76 10.86 -3.73
N PRO A 181 15.00 11.04 -4.21
CA PRO A 181 15.28 11.02 -5.65
C PRO A 181 14.85 9.72 -6.32
N LEU A 182 14.08 9.85 -7.39
CA LEU A 182 13.67 8.75 -8.26
C LEU A 182 14.84 8.28 -9.15
N SER A 183 14.85 6.99 -9.52
CA SER A 183 15.73 6.48 -10.58
C SER A 183 15.46 7.18 -11.92
N PRO A 184 16.42 7.21 -12.86
CA PRO A 184 16.22 7.85 -14.16
C PRO A 184 14.99 7.33 -14.93
N VAL A 185 14.74 6.03 -14.85
CA VAL A 185 13.60 5.37 -15.52
C VAL A 185 12.29 5.77 -14.84
N ALA A 186 12.22 5.71 -13.50
CA ALA A 186 11.04 6.16 -12.77
C ALA A 186 10.75 7.65 -13.06
N LYS A 187 11.76 8.52 -13.06
CA LYS A 187 11.61 9.95 -13.43
C LYS A 187 10.97 10.11 -14.80
N GLN A 188 11.44 9.35 -15.79
CA GLN A 188 10.90 9.40 -17.14
C GLN A 188 9.41 9.04 -17.18
N TRP A 189 9.01 7.97 -16.50
CA TRP A 189 7.61 7.55 -16.47
C TRP A 189 6.72 8.54 -15.72
N HIS A 190 7.16 9.04 -14.57
CA HIS A 190 6.45 10.09 -13.84
C HIS A 190 6.29 11.36 -14.68
N TYR A 191 7.31 11.74 -15.46
CA TYR A 191 7.22 12.88 -16.38
C TYR A 191 6.22 12.65 -17.52
N ILE A 192 6.29 11.50 -18.19
CA ILE A 192 5.36 11.14 -19.29
C ILE A 192 3.91 11.12 -18.78
N MET A 193 3.71 10.61 -17.57
CA MET A 193 2.40 10.44 -16.95
C MET A 193 1.96 11.63 -16.11
N GLY A 194 2.75 12.70 -16.05
CA GLY A 194 2.52 13.84 -15.15
C GLY A 194 1.14 14.50 -15.30
N LYS A 195 0.53 14.43 -16.50
CA LYS A 195 -0.84 14.94 -16.74
C LYS A 195 -1.96 14.06 -16.17
N LEU A 196 -1.67 12.79 -15.87
CA LEU A 196 -2.62 11.81 -15.36
C LEU A 196 -2.53 11.65 -13.84
N THR A 197 -1.36 11.88 -13.29
CA THR A 197 -1.18 11.90 -11.84
C THR A 197 -1.76 13.18 -11.26
N LEU A 198 -2.57 13.08 -10.21
CA LEU A 198 -3.28 14.21 -9.58
C LEU A 198 -2.35 15.12 -8.74
N ILE A 199 -1.08 15.21 -9.10
CA ILE A 199 -0.05 15.88 -8.31
C ILE A 199 0.55 16.95 -9.21
N GLU A 200 0.10 18.18 -8.99
CA GLU A 200 0.74 19.37 -9.54
C GLU A 200 2.11 19.55 -8.85
N ASP A 201 3.14 19.92 -9.63
CA ASP A 201 4.49 20.23 -9.15
C ASP A 201 4.53 21.48 -8.25
#